data_AF-A0A849Y5N8-F1
#
_entry.id   AF-A0A849Y5N8-F1
#
_cell.length_a   1.000
_cell.length_b   1.000
_cell.length_c   1.000
_cell.angle_alpha   90.00
_cell.angle_beta   90.00
_cell.angle_gamma   90.00
#
_symmetry.space_group_name_H-M   'P 1'
#
loop_
_entity.id
_entity.type
_entity.pdbx_description
1 polymer ?
#
loop_
_entity_poly.entity_id
_entity_poly.type
_entity_poly.pdbx_seq_one_letter_code
_entity_poly.pdbx_strand_id
1 'polypeptide(L)'
;MRIAGPCLLLFALAVMRAEARLGETQAEIEKRYGPAIRKVKFQKPVERRFKYHFSGYIIEVSFIQDRCVMEAIERADRGFLGEDEVAAFLRANEAGSSWRREENSNTERGYRRADGKAIAHLDAYLTRFTVMSADSGTPSEEVDGKRVRKRLEGF
;
A
#
# COMPACT_ATOMS: atom_id res chain seq x y z
N MET A 1 -45.37 0.02 38.24
CA MET A 1 -44.83 1.03 37.32
C MET A 1 -43.38 0.67 37.04
N ARG A 2 -43.01 0.42 35.78
CA ARG A 2 -41.66 0.06 35.34
C ARG A 2 -40.82 1.33 35.21
N ILE A 3 -39.58 1.31 35.69
CA ILE A 3 -38.51 2.12 35.11
C ILE A 3 -37.29 1.20 34.99
N ALA A 4 -37.09 0.71 33.77
CA ALA A 4 -35.85 0.11 33.35
C ALA A 4 -34.88 1.22 32.93
N GLY A 5 -33.60 1.08 33.29
CA GLY A 5 -32.51 1.77 32.58
C GLY A 5 -31.36 2.22 33.50
N PRO A 6 -30.10 2.30 33.00
CA PRO A 6 -29.58 1.83 31.72
C PRO A 6 -28.54 0.72 31.90
N CYS A 7 -28.62 -0.32 31.06
CA CYS A 7 -27.46 -1.14 30.73
C CYS A 7 -26.36 -0.21 30.21
N LEU A 8 -25.27 -0.11 30.97
CA LEU A 8 -24.01 0.47 30.52
C LEU A 8 -23.50 -0.36 29.32
N LEU A 9 -23.98 -0.03 28.13
CA LEU A 9 -23.34 -0.41 26.87
C LEU A 9 -22.07 0.45 26.76
N LEU A 10 -21.00 -0.04 27.39
CA LEU A 10 -19.62 0.32 27.05
C LEU A 10 -19.37 -0.12 25.60
N PHE A 11 -19.81 0.69 24.65
CA PHE A 11 -19.24 0.70 23.31
C PHE A 11 -17.81 1.22 23.46
N ALA A 12 -16.90 0.32 23.81
CA ALA A 12 -15.48 0.50 23.54
C ALA A 12 -15.34 0.53 22.01
N LEU A 13 -15.53 1.73 21.44
CA LEU A 13 -15.04 2.07 20.11
C LEU A 13 -13.53 1.94 20.20
N ALA A 14 -13.04 0.72 19.99
CA ALA A 14 -11.71 0.50 19.50
C ALA A 14 -11.67 1.16 18.13
N VAL A 15 -11.44 2.47 18.12
CA VAL A 15 -10.90 3.19 16.97
C VAL A 15 -9.53 2.56 16.81
N MET A 16 -9.46 1.43 16.12
CA MET A 16 -8.24 1.03 15.44
C MET A 16 -7.97 2.20 14.52
N ARG A 17 -7.09 3.10 14.96
CA ARG A 17 -6.56 4.15 14.11
C ARG A 17 -5.99 3.42 12.92
N ALA A 18 -6.70 3.44 11.78
CA ALA A 18 -6.09 3.07 10.52
C ALA A 18 -4.82 3.91 10.43
N GLU A 19 -3.67 3.26 10.33
CA GLU A 19 -2.39 3.95 10.16
C GLU A 19 -2.33 4.46 8.72
N ALA A 20 -3.17 5.46 8.44
CA ALA A 20 -3.53 5.86 7.09
C ALA A 20 -4.08 4.69 6.26
N ARG A 21 -3.66 4.49 5.01
CA ARG A 21 -4.17 3.40 4.15
C ARG A 21 -3.56 2.04 4.47
N LEU A 22 -2.38 2.02 5.10
CA LEU A 22 -1.81 0.79 5.65
C LEU A 22 -2.63 0.35 6.88
N GLY A 23 -2.90 -0.95 6.98
CA GLY A 23 -3.77 -1.53 8.00
C GLY A 23 -5.27 -1.43 7.72
N GLU A 24 -5.70 -0.73 6.67
CA GLU A 24 -7.11 -0.75 6.22
C GLU A 24 -7.51 -2.18 5.81
N THR A 25 -8.77 -2.51 6.08
CA THR A 25 -9.43 -3.72 5.58
C THR A 25 -9.78 -3.57 4.10
N GLN A 26 -10.05 -4.69 3.44
CA GLN A 26 -10.51 -4.65 2.05
C GLN A 26 -11.80 -3.83 1.88
N ALA A 27 -12.73 -3.88 2.84
CA ALA A 27 -13.98 -3.13 2.77
C ALA A 27 -13.76 -1.61 2.87
N GLU A 28 -12.82 -1.16 3.70
CA GLU A 28 -12.44 0.26 3.80
C GLU A 28 -11.78 0.74 2.50
N ILE A 29 -10.91 -0.09 1.92
CA ILE A 29 -10.28 0.18 0.62
C ILE A 29 -11.31 0.21 -0.51
N GLU A 30 -12.27 -0.72 -0.53
CA GLU A 30 -13.34 -0.74 -1.53
C GLU A 30 -14.32 0.44 -1.39
N LYS A 31 -14.54 0.92 -0.16
CA LYS A 31 -15.29 2.17 0.07
C LYS A 31 -14.58 3.38 -0.56
N ARG A 32 -13.24 3.34 -0.65
CA ARG A 32 -12.40 4.42 -1.20
C ARG A 32 -12.23 4.34 -2.71
N TYR A 33 -11.84 3.17 -3.22
CA TYR A 33 -11.49 2.99 -4.64
C TYR A 33 -12.59 2.35 -5.48
N GLY A 34 -13.67 1.90 -4.87
CA GLY A 34 -14.67 1.07 -5.52
C GLY A 34 -14.27 -0.42 -5.55
N PRO A 35 -15.07 -1.26 -6.24
CA PRO A 35 -14.83 -2.70 -6.27
C PRO A 35 -13.52 -3.06 -6.99
N ALA A 36 -12.87 -4.12 -6.53
CA ALA A 36 -11.65 -4.62 -7.16
C ALA A 36 -11.91 -5.09 -8.61
N ILE A 37 -11.07 -4.67 -9.56
CA ILE A 37 -11.13 -5.06 -10.97
C ILE A 37 -10.54 -6.44 -11.24
N ARG A 38 -9.69 -6.96 -10.33
CA ARG A 38 -9.12 -8.30 -10.41
C ARG A 38 -8.73 -8.82 -9.03
N LYS A 39 -9.13 -10.06 -8.72
CA LYS A 39 -8.50 -10.85 -7.64
C LYS A 39 -7.28 -11.56 -8.23
N VAL A 40 -6.08 -11.23 -7.78
CA VAL A 40 -4.88 -11.97 -8.19
C VAL A 40 -4.85 -13.24 -7.33
N LYS A 41 -5.12 -14.41 -7.94
CA LYS A 41 -4.99 -15.70 -7.24
C LYS A 41 -3.51 -15.96 -6.96
N PHE A 42 -3.13 -16.14 -5.70
CA PHE A 42 -1.79 -16.59 -5.31
C PHE A 42 -1.80 -18.01 -4.74
N GLN A 43 -0.64 -18.67 -4.86
CA GLN A 43 -0.35 -20.03 -4.41
C GLN A 43 -0.06 -20.14 -2.90
N LYS A 44 0.17 -19.00 -2.21
CA LYS A 44 0.39 -18.95 -0.76
C LYS A 44 -0.88 -18.45 -0.06
N PRO A 45 -1.43 -19.17 0.92
CA PRO A 45 -2.76 -18.91 1.49
C PRO A 45 -2.88 -17.60 2.31
N VAL A 46 -1.75 -16.95 2.65
CA VAL A 46 -1.73 -15.84 3.62
C VAL A 46 -1.75 -14.45 2.94
N GLU A 47 -1.26 -14.33 1.71
CA GLU A 47 -1.23 -13.05 0.98
C GLU A 47 -2.37 -12.99 -0.05
N ARG A 48 -3.22 -11.97 0.05
CA ARG A 48 -4.24 -11.67 -0.96
C ARG A 48 -3.89 -10.37 -1.65
N ARG A 49 -4.00 -10.33 -2.98
CA ARG A 49 -3.70 -9.12 -3.76
C ARG A 49 -4.84 -8.75 -4.69
N PHE A 50 -5.19 -7.47 -4.69
CA PHE A 50 -6.30 -6.92 -5.46
C PHE A 50 -5.83 -5.72 -6.26
N LYS A 51 -6.39 -5.56 -7.47
CA LYS A 51 -6.21 -4.35 -8.26
C LYS A 51 -7.49 -3.52 -8.25
N TYR A 52 -7.32 -2.21 -8.23
CA TYR A 52 -8.38 -1.20 -8.28
C TYR A 52 -8.06 -0.18 -9.37
N HIS A 53 -9.09 0.48 -9.88
CA HIS A 53 -8.94 1.65 -10.75
C HIS A 53 -9.54 2.85 -10.03
N PHE A 54 -8.74 3.90 -9.85
CA PHE A 54 -9.21 5.10 -9.15
C PHE A 54 -8.53 6.34 -9.72
N SER A 55 -9.34 7.32 -10.15
CA SER A 55 -8.87 8.63 -10.59
C SER A 55 -7.73 8.61 -11.64
N GLY A 56 -7.75 7.65 -12.57
CA GLY A 56 -6.71 7.51 -13.61
C GLY A 56 -5.48 6.71 -13.18
N TYR A 57 -5.50 6.09 -12.00
CA TYR A 57 -4.46 5.21 -11.48
C TYR A 57 -4.93 3.76 -11.40
N ILE A 58 -3.97 2.85 -11.56
CA ILE A 58 -4.10 1.45 -11.16
C ILE A 58 -3.45 1.32 -9.79
N ILE A 59 -4.21 0.78 -8.84
CA ILE A 59 -3.76 0.60 -7.45
C ILE A 59 -3.76 -0.90 -7.14
N GLU A 60 -2.59 -1.44 -6.85
CA GLU A 60 -2.40 -2.82 -6.42
C GLU A 60 -2.21 -2.85 -4.90
N VAL A 61 -3.06 -3.58 -4.20
CA VAL A 61 -3.04 -3.69 -2.73
C VAL A 61 -2.77 -5.12 -2.31
N SER A 62 -1.78 -5.34 -1.46
CA SER A 62 -1.54 -6.63 -0.79
C SER A 62 -2.06 -6.62 0.65
N PHE A 63 -2.67 -7.73 1.04
CA PHE A 63 -3.22 -7.98 2.36
C PHE A 63 -2.57 -9.18 3.02
N ILE A 64 -2.27 -9.06 4.31
CA ILE A 64 -1.88 -10.16 5.21
C ILE A 64 -2.85 -10.11 6.40
N GLN A 65 -3.42 -11.25 6.79
CA GLN A 65 -4.41 -11.33 7.88
C GLN A 65 -5.53 -10.26 7.77
N ASP A 66 -6.04 -10.07 6.55
CA ASP A 66 -7.10 -9.10 6.21
C ASP A 66 -6.76 -7.63 6.41
N ARG A 67 -5.47 -7.31 6.57
CA ARG A 67 -4.95 -5.94 6.70
C ARG A 67 -4.06 -5.58 5.53
N CYS A 68 -4.27 -4.40 4.95
CA CYS A 68 -3.40 -3.83 3.94
C CYS A 68 -1.98 -3.69 4.49
N VAL A 69 -1.01 -4.24 3.77
CA VAL A 69 0.43 -4.12 4.11
C VAL A 69 1.23 -3.41 3.03
N MET A 70 0.68 -3.26 1.82
CA MET A 70 1.33 -2.58 0.71
C MET A 70 0.29 -2.01 -0.25
N GLU A 71 0.49 -0.77 -0.69
CA GLU A 71 -0.12 -0.21 -1.89
C GLU A 71 0.97 0.07 -2.93
N ALA A 72 0.70 -0.29 -4.17
CA ALA A 72 1.49 0.12 -5.32
C ALA A 72 0.60 0.86 -6.33
N ILE A 73 1.09 1.99 -6.81
CA ILE A 73 0.34 2.95 -7.59
C ILE A 73 1.12 3.22 -8.88
N GLU A 74 0.43 3.06 -10.01
CA GLU A 74 0.91 3.39 -11.35
C GLU A 74 -0.18 4.17 -12.09
N ARG A 75 0.20 5.06 -13.01
CA ARG A 75 -0.80 5.72 -13.86
C ARG A 75 -1.37 4.72 -14.84
N ALA A 76 -2.68 4.78 -15.09
CA ALA A 76 -3.33 3.90 -16.06
C ALA A 76 -2.82 4.13 -17.50
N ASP A 77 -2.35 5.34 -17.80
CA ASP A 77 -1.71 5.72 -19.07
C ASP A 77 -0.23 5.31 -19.15
N ARG A 78 0.34 4.71 -18.10
CA ARG A 78 1.76 4.32 -17.98
C ARG A 78 2.75 5.49 -18.06
N GLY A 79 2.28 6.71 -17.79
CA GLY A 79 3.14 7.88 -17.64
C GLY A 79 3.98 7.82 -16.36
N PHE A 80 5.05 8.62 -16.33
CA PHE A 80 5.83 8.83 -15.11
C PHE A 80 5.00 9.54 -14.04
N LEU A 81 5.27 9.23 -12.77
CA LEU A 81 4.70 9.94 -11.63
C LEU A 81 5.50 11.20 -11.34
N GLY A 82 4.81 12.34 -11.38
CA GLY A 82 5.37 13.65 -11.01
C GLY A 82 5.62 13.78 -9.52
N GLU A 83 6.33 14.83 -9.12
CA GLU A 83 6.65 15.08 -7.71
C GLU A 83 5.39 15.37 -6.87
N ASP A 84 4.44 16.13 -7.43
CA ASP A 84 3.17 16.44 -6.77
C ASP A 84 2.31 15.19 -6.53
N GLU A 85 2.31 14.25 -7.48
CA GLU A 85 1.61 12.97 -7.35
C GLU A 85 2.24 12.14 -6.21
N VAL A 86 3.58 12.04 -6.20
CA VAL A 86 4.32 11.35 -5.14
C VAL A 86 4.07 11.98 -3.77
N ALA A 87 4.09 13.32 -3.68
CA ALA A 87 3.79 14.04 -2.45
C ALA A 87 2.36 13.77 -1.96
N ALA A 88 1.38 13.71 -2.86
CA ALA A 88 0.00 13.37 -2.52
C ALA A 88 -0.13 11.93 -1.99
N PHE A 89 0.59 10.97 -2.58
CA PHE A 89 0.58 9.57 -2.12
C PHE A 89 1.24 9.40 -0.74
N LEU A 90 2.36 10.10 -0.49
CA LEU A 90 3.00 10.15 0.82
C LEU A 90 2.04 10.75 1.86
N ARG A 91 1.44 11.90 1.55
CA ARG A 91 0.46 12.57 2.43
C ARG A 91 -0.71 11.66 2.80
N ALA A 92 -1.22 10.93 1.81
CA ALA A 92 -2.30 9.97 2.03
C ALA A 92 -1.91 8.80 2.95
N ASN A 93 -0.62 8.58 3.20
CA ASN A 93 -0.06 7.52 4.04
C ASN A 93 0.70 8.02 5.29
N GLU A 94 0.53 9.30 5.67
CA GLU A 94 1.23 9.92 6.81
C GLU A 94 0.87 9.33 8.17
N ALA A 95 -0.39 8.91 8.37
CA ALA A 95 -0.86 8.35 9.65
C ALA A 95 -0.56 9.26 10.87
N GLY A 96 -0.49 10.58 10.67
CA GLY A 96 -0.10 11.55 11.69
C GLY A 96 1.42 11.70 11.90
N SER A 97 2.24 11.13 11.03
CA SER A 97 3.71 11.18 11.04
C SER A 97 4.27 11.67 9.71
N SER A 98 5.41 12.35 9.74
CA SER A 98 6.05 12.93 8.55
C SER A 98 6.90 11.91 7.78
N TRP A 99 7.02 12.08 6.46
CA TRP A 99 7.95 11.33 5.63
C TRP A 99 9.31 12.03 5.52
N ARG A 100 10.39 11.25 5.46
CA ARG A 100 11.75 11.71 5.17
C ARG A 100 12.29 10.98 3.96
N ARG A 101 12.92 11.70 3.03
CA ARG A 101 13.60 11.11 1.87
C ARG A 101 14.90 10.45 2.35
N GLU A 102 15.20 9.27 1.81
CA GLU A 102 16.48 8.59 2.02
C GLU A 102 17.46 9.00 0.91
N GLU A 103 18.70 9.32 1.28
CA GLU A 103 19.72 9.90 0.36
C GLU A 103 20.38 8.86 -0.55
N ASN A 104 20.19 7.55 -0.30
CA ASN A 104 21.13 6.50 -0.73
C ASN A 104 20.71 5.68 -1.97
N SER A 105 19.93 6.22 -2.90
CA SER A 105 19.53 5.44 -4.08
C SER A 105 19.66 6.21 -5.39
N ASN A 106 20.57 5.71 -6.23
CA ASN A 106 20.92 6.31 -7.52
C ASN A 106 19.82 6.13 -8.60
N THR A 107 18.75 5.37 -8.31
CA THR A 107 17.67 5.09 -9.26
C THR A 107 16.26 5.06 -8.63
N GLU A 108 16.15 5.03 -7.30
CA GLU A 108 14.88 4.93 -6.59
C GLU A 108 14.76 6.08 -5.58
N ARG A 109 13.66 6.83 -5.62
CA ARG A 109 13.42 7.81 -4.54
C ARG A 109 12.85 7.06 -3.34
N GLY A 110 13.69 6.74 -2.37
CA GLY A 110 13.30 6.10 -1.11
C GLY A 110 12.79 7.10 -0.08
N TYR A 111 11.80 6.68 0.72
CA TYR A 111 11.21 7.44 1.81
C TYR A 111 10.97 6.55 3.02
N ARG A 112 11.15 7.12 4.21
CA ARG A 112 10.83 6.49 5.49
C ARG A 112 9.91 7.39 6.30
N ARG A 113 8.85 6.80 6.86
CA ARG A 113 7.97 7.52 7.78
C ARG A 113 8.66 7.68 9.14
N ALA A 114 8.53 8.83 9.78
CA ALA A 114 9.31 9.17 10.97
C ALA A 114 8.99 8.30 12.19
N ASP A 115 7.84 7.61 12.19
CA ASP A 115 7.49 6.61 13.21
C ASP A 115 8.17 5.24 12.98
N GLY A 116 8.91 5.07 11.89
CA GLY A 116 9.61 3.85 11.51
C GLY A 116 8.71 2.74 10.98
N LYS A 117 7.39 2.94 10.91
CA LYS A 117 6.41 1.88 10.62
C LYS A 117 6.11 1.69 9.14
N ALA A 118 6.53 2.62 8.29
CA ALA A 118 6.29 2.54 6.85
C ALA A 118 7.49 3.05 6.05
N ILE A 119 7.68 2.43 4.89
CA ILE A 119 8.65 2.83 3.86
C ILE A 119 7.91 3.02 2.53
N ALA A 120 8.46 3.87 1.67
CA ALA A 120 7.99 4.02 0.32
C ALA A 120 9.17 4.15 -0.65
N HIS A 121 8.97 3.76 -1.90
CA HIS A 121 9.92 3.99 -2.97
C HIS A 121 9.20 4.35 -4.25
N LEU A 122 9.82 5.24 -5.03
CA LEU A 122 9.47 5.43 -6.42
C LEU A 122 10.48 4.71 -7.29
N ASP A 123 10.02 3.69 -8.02
CA ASP A 123 10.74 3.09 -9.13
C ASP A 123 10.47 3.91 -10.40
N ALA A 124 11.48 4.65 -10.84
CA ALA A 124 11.37 5.47 -12.05
C ALA A 124 11.30 4.62 -13.33
N TYR A 125 11.89 3.43 -13.36
CA TYR A 125 11.87 2.54 -14.51
C TYR A 125 10.51 1.86 -14.68
N LEU A 126 9.90 1.42 -13.57
CA LEU A 126 8.58 0.80 -13.55
C LEU A 126 7.43 1.82 -13.48
N THR A 127 7.71 3.13 -13.42
CA THR A 127 6.70 4.20 -13.27
C THR A 127 5.76 3.97 -12.08
N ARG A 128 6.30 3.39 -11.00
CA ARG A 128 5.52 2.80 -9.90
C ARG A 128 5.95 3.38 -8.57
N PHE A 129 5.00 3.91 -7.83
CA PHE A 129 5.19 4.30 -6.44
C PHE A 129 4.65 3.19 -5.54
N THR A 130 5.47 2.70 -4.62
CA THR A 130 5.07 1.67 -3.67
C THR A 130 5.23 2.20 -2.25
N VAL A 131 4.23 1.99 -1.41
CA VAL A 131 4.26 2.21 0.03
C VAL A 131 3.95 0.90 0.74
N MET A 132 4.69 0.58 1.80
CA MET A 132 4.51 -0.68 2.53
C MET A 132 4.82 -0.52 4.02
N SER A 133 4.25 -1.41 4.82
CA SER A 133 4.64 -1.56 6.23
C SER A 133 6.10 -1.97 6.33
N ALA A 134 6.84 -1.36 7.25
CA ALA A 134 8.25 -1.69 7.47
C ALA A 134 8.42 -3.14 7.97
N ASP A 135 7.42 -3.67 8.67
CA ASP A 135 7.46 -5.01 9.28
C ASP A 135 7.06 -6.13 8.31
N SER A 136 6.45 -5.79 7.17
CA SER A 136 5.93 -6.80 6.23
C SER A 136 6.99 -7.52 5.40
N GLY A 137 8.28 -7.19 5.58
CA GLY A 137 9.36 -7.65 4.74
C GLY A 137 9.21 -7.07 3.33
N THR A 138 10.29 -6.55 2.77
CA THR A 138 10.33 -6.25 1.33
C THR A 138 9.89 -7.50 0.57
N PRO A 139 8.90 -7.44 -0.34
CA PRO A 139 8.75 -8.50 -1.33
C PRO A 139 10.10 -8.59 -2.02
N SER A 140 10.83 -9.67 -1.73
CA SER A 140 12.13 -9.91 -2.31
C SER A 140 11.98 -9.82 -3.84
N GLU A 141 12.58 -8.80 -4.43
CA GLU A 141 12.83 -8.68 -5.87
C GLU A 141 13.69 -9.83 -6.43
N GLU A 142 14.04 -10.82 -5.61
CA GLU A 142 14.92 -11.92 -5.95
C GLU A 142 14.33 -12.94 -6.95
N VAL A 143 13.05 -12.81 -7.33
CA VAL A 143 12.41 -13.76 -8.26
C VAL A 143 12.24 -13.21 -9.68
N ASP A 144 12.13 -11.89 -9.89
CA ASP A 144 11.86 -11.33 -11.23
C ASP A 144 13.11 -10.76 -11.93
N GLY A 145 14.08 -10.22 -11.17
CA GLY A 145 15.36 -9.74 -11.72
C GLY A 145 16.22 -10.85 -12.36
N LYS A 146 16.15 -12.08 -11.85
CA LYS A 146 16.83 -13.25 -12.45
C LYS A 146 16.17 -13.70 -13.76
N ARG A 147 14.87 -13.46 -13.94
CA ARG A 147 14.14 -13.83 -15.17
C ARG A 147 14.42 -12.88 -16.32
N VAL A 148 14.60 -11.59 -16.03
CA VAL A 148 14.96 -10.57 -17.02
C VAL A 148 16.41 -10.75 -17.51
N ARG A 149 17.37 -11.03 -16.61
CA ARG A 149 18.78 -11.25 -17.01
C ARG A 149 18.97 -12.51 -17.85
N LYS A 150 18.26 -13.61 -17.54
CA LYS A 150 18.35 -14.85 -18.34
C LYS A 150 17.78 -14.74 -19.75
N ARG A 151 17.02 -13.68 -20.06
CA ARG A 151 16.47 -13.43 -21.41
C ARG A 151 17.40 -12.62 -22.30
N LEU A 152 18.37 -11.91 -21.73
CA LEU A 152 19.32 -11.07 -22.45
C LEU A 152 20.65 -11.78 -22.73
N GLU A 153 21.03 -12.79 -21.94
CA GLU A 153 22.22 -13.62 -22.19
C GLU A 153 21.96 -14.79 -23.17
N GLY A 154 20.80 -14.79 -23.83
CA GLY A 154 20.37 -15.81 -24.80
C GLY A 154 20.23 -15.31 -26.23
N PHE A 155 20.91 -14.21 -26.59
CA PHE A 155 21.08 -13.73 -27.96
C PHE A 155 22.57 -13.55 -28.27
#